data_AF-A0A1V0UNX8-F1
#
_entry.id   AF-A0A1V0UNX8-F1
#
_cell.length_a   1.000
_cell.length_b   1.000
_cell.length_c   1.000
_cell.angle_alpha   90.00
_cell.angle_beta   90.00
_cell.angle_gamma   90.00
#
_symmetry.space_group_name_H-M   'P 1'
#
loop_
_entity.id
_entity.type
_entity.pdbx_description
1 polymer ?
#
loop_
_entity_poly.entity_id
_entity_poly.type
_entity_poly.pdbx_seq_one_letter_code
_entity_poly.pdbx_strand_id
1 'polypeptide(L)' 'MSCNDPLRELLKISGKLPPVVLRDIDQRIGDWLAMGGRTTDSYIVQQLRFAKRFVNGGEIDNG' A
#
# COMPACT_ATOMS: atom_id res chain seq x y z
N MET A 1 13.23 -0.02 -18.54
CA MET A 1 13.63 -0.02 -17.12
C MET A 1 12.38 0.26 -16.29
N SER A 2 11.51 -0.73 -16.11
CA SER A 2 10.28 -0.56 -15.32
C SER A 2 10.60 -0.90 -13.86
N CYS A 3 11.17 0.07 -13.14
CA CYS A 3 11.24 -0.02 -11.69
C CYS A 3 9.81 0.14 -11.16
N ASN A 4 9.18 -0.98 -10.79
CA ASN A 4 7.87 -0.97 -10.14
C ASN A 4 8.03 -0.36 -8.75
N ASP A 5 7.94 0.97 -8.66
CA ASP A 5 7.92 1.68 -7.39
C ASP A 5 6.60 1.37 -6.65
N PRO A 6 6.65 0.61 -5.54
CA PRO A 6 5.44 0.18 -4.86
C PRO A 6 4.72 1.34 -4.18
N LEU A 7 5.43 2.41 -3.80
CA LEU A 7 4.80 3.61 -3.28
C LEU A 7 3.99 4.31 -4.37
N ARG A 8 4.53 4.40 -5.59
CA ARG A 8 3.80 4.98 -6.72
C ARG A 8 2.55 4.17 -7.08
N GLU A 9 2.61 2.85 -6.99
CA GLU A 9 1.45 1.98 -7.15
C GLU A 9 0.41 2.19 -6.03
N LEU A 10 0.87 2.42 -4.80
CA LEU A 10 0.00 2.68 -3.65
C LEU A 10 -0.76 4.00 -3.83
N LEU A 11 -0.08 5.05 -4.30
CA LEU A 11 -0.69 6.34 -4.61
C LEU A 11 -1.76 6.27 -5.70
N LYS A 12 -1.69 5.32 -6.63
CA LYS A 12 -2.74 5.14 -7.65
C LYS A 12 -4.04 4.56 -7.08
N ILE A 13 -3.95 3.77 -6.02
CA ILE A 13 -5.10 3.12 -5.39
C ILE A 13 -5.56 3.80 -4.09
N SER A 14 -4.79 4.76 -3.58
CA SER A 14 -5.07 5.47 -2.32
C SER A 14 -6.46 6.09 -2.28
N GLY A 15 -6.95 6.65 -3.40
CA GLY A 15 -8.29 7.22 -3.51
C GLY A 15 -9.44 6.21 -3.43
N LYS A 16 -9.13 4.90 -3.49
CA LYS A 16 -10.12 3.82 -3.31
C LYS A 16 -10.12 3.25 -1.90
N LEU A 17 -9.18 3.65 -1.05
CA LEU A 17 -9.09 3.18 0.33
C LEU A 17 -9.97 4.04 1.25
N PRO A 18 -10.59 3.45 2.29
CA PRO A 18 -11.23 4.22 3.34
C PRO A 18 -10.22 5.16 4.02
N PRO A 19 -10.62 6.37 4.45
CA PRO A 19 -9.71 7.34 5.08
C PRO A 19 -8.91 6.79 6.26
N VAL A 20 -9.52 5.92 7.07
CA VAL A 20 -8.86 5.26 8.21
C VAL A 20 -7.72 4.34 7.74
N VAL A 21 -7.96 3.54 6.70
CA VAL A 21 -6.98 2.60 6.15
C VAL A 21 -5.85 3.36 5.45
N LEU A 22 -6.19 4.39 4.67
CA LEU A 22 -5.22 5.24 4.01
C LEU A 22 -4.29 5.91 5.03
N ARG A 23 -4.84 6.45 6.13
CA ARG A 23 -4.06 7.11 7.18
C ARG A 23 -3.14 6.14 7.93
N ASP A 24 -3.58 4.93 8.23
CA ASP A 24 -2.72 3.90 8.86
C ASP A 24 -1.53 3.55 7.95
N ILE A 25 -1.79 3.34 6.67
CA ILE A 25 -0.75 3.04 5.68
C ILE A 25 0.23 4.22 5.53
N ASP A 26 -0.28 5.44 5.43
CA ASP A 26 0.54 6.66 5.31
C ASP A 26 1.47 6.83 6.53
N GLN A 27 0.93 6.65 7.74
CA GLN A 27 1.71 6.71 8.98
C GLN A 27 2.81 5.63 9.01
N ARG A 28 2.48 4.38 8.67
CA ARG A 28 3.44 3.27 8.63
C ARG A 28 4.58 3.50 7.66
N ILE A 29 4.27 4.04 6.47
CA ILE A 29 5.28 4.39 5.47
C ILE A 29 6.14 5.54 5.99
N GLY A 30 5.52 6.59 6.56
CA GLY A 30 6.22 7.71 7.17
C GLY A 30 7.21 7.27 8.25
N ASP A 31 6.76 6.42 9.18
CA ASP A 31 7.60 5.86 10.25
C ASP A 31 8.74 5.02 9.67
N TRP A 32 8.48 4.20 8.64
CA TRP A 32 9.51 3.39 7.98
C TRP A 32 10.59 4.26 7.33
N LEU A 33 10.19 5.31 6.61
CA LEU A 33 11.12 6.24 5.98
C LEU A 33 11.91 7.05 7.02
N ALA A 34 11.29 7.44 8.14
CA ALA A 34 11.96 8.14 9.24
C ALA A 34 13.05 7.27 9.90
N MET A 35 12.89 5.94 9.90
CA MET A 35 13.91 4.99 10.36
C MET A 35 15.02 4.71 9.33
N GLY A 36 15.01 5.38 8.17
CA GLY A 36 15.99 5.18 7.10
C GLY A 36 15.60 4.09 6.08
N GLY A 37 14.36 3.62 6.14
CA GLY A 37 13.80 2.70 5.15
C GLY A 37 13.64 3.35 3.78
N ARG A 38 13.48 2.52 2.73
CA ARG A 38 13.31 2.94 1.35
C ARG A 38 11.93 2.61 0.83
N THR A 39 11.47 3.41 -0.14
CA THR A 39 10.19 3.20 -0.82
C THR A 39 10.14 1.88 -1.58
N THR A 40 11.29 1.29 -1.92
CA THR A 40 11.41 0.01 -2.63
C THR A 40 11.50 -1.19 -1.69
N ASP A 41 11.48 -0.99 -0.38
CA ASP A 41 11.65 -2.08 0.57
C ASP A 41 10.45 -3.03 0.57
N SER A 42 10.73 -4.29 0.92
CA SER A 42 9.71 -5.35 1.06
C SER A 42 8.55 -4.93 1.98
N TYR A 43 8.80 -4.07 2.97
CA TYR A 43 7.76 -3.52 3.84
C TYR A 43 6.72 -2.69 3.07
N ILE A 44 7.17 -1.81 2.17
CA ILE A 44 6.27 -0.98 1.34
C ILE A 44 5.50 -1.86 0.35
N VAL A 45 6.14 -2.90 -0.20
CA VAL A 45 5.47 -3.90 -1.03
C VAL A 45 4.36 -4.63 -0.26
N GLN A 46 4.56 -4.93 1.02
CA GLN A 46 3.53 -5.53 1.87
C GLN A 46 2.35 -4.57 2.09
N GLN A 47 2.62 -3.29 2.38
CA GLN A 47 1.55 -2.27 2.50
C GLN A 47 0.75 -2.14 1.20
N LEU A 48 1.43 -2.15 0.05
CA LEU A 48 0.78 -2.15 -1.26
C LEU A 48 -0.10 -3.38 -1.49
N ARG A 49 0.37 -4.58 -1.14
CA ARG A 49 -0.43 -5.81 -1.29
C ARG A 49 -1.67 -5.78 -0.41
N PHE A 50 -1.55 -5.31 0.82
CA PHE A 50 -2.68 -5.12 1.72
C PHE A 50 -3.71 -4.14 1.13
N ALA A 51 -3.25 -2.97 0.68
CA ALA A 51 -4.11 -1.99 0.02
C ALA A 51 -4.80 -2.56 -1.23
N LYS A 52 -4.06 -3.27 -2.10
CA LYS A 52 -4.62 -3.93 -3.29
C LYS A 52 -5.69 -4.96 -2.92
N ARG A 53 -5.46 -5.78 -1.90
CA ARG A 53 -6.43 -6.76 -1.41
C ARG A 53 -7.68 -6.08 -0.84
N PHE A 54 -7.50 -4.96 -0.14
CA PHE A 54 -8.61 -4.19 0.40
C PHE A 54 -9.49 -3.61 -0.73
N VAL A 55 -8.85 -3.05 -1.77
CA VAL A 55 -9.52 -2.43 -2.92
C VAL A 55 -10.20 -3.46 -3.84
N ASN A 56 -9.56 -4.61 -4.08
CA ASN A 56 -10.15 -5.67 -4.90
C ASN A 56 -11.31 -6.39 -4.18
N GLY A 57 -11.54 -6.09 -2.91
CA GLY A 57 -12.54 -6.76 -2.10
C GLY A 57 -12.06 -8.14 -1.66
N GLY A 58 -12.43 -8.53 -0.44
CA GLY A 58 -12.63 -9.95 -0.18
C GLY A 58 -13.77 -10.42 -1.07
N GLU A 59 -13.48 -10.75 -2.32
CA GLU A 59 -14.31 -11.62 -3.15
C GLU A 59 -14.47 -12.92 -2.35
N ILE A 60 -15.51 -12.99 -1.53
CA ILE A 60 -16.17 -14.27 -1.31
C ILE A 60 -16.68 -14.66 -2.68
N ASP A 61 -15.95 -15.55 -3.31
CA ASP A 61 -16.43 -16.37 -4.41
C ASP A 61 -17.77 -16.96 -3.95
N ASN A 62 -18.89 -16.35 -4.35
CA ASN A 62 -20.19 -16.99 -4.26
C ASN A 62 -20.24 -17.98 -5.43
N GLY A 63 -19.57 -19.11 -5.24
CA GLY A 63 -19.71 -20.31 -6.06
C GLY A 63 -20.70 -21.27 -5.43
#